data_AF-A0A0N7LNK0-F1
#
_entry.id   AF-A0A0N7LNK0-F1
#
_cell.length_a   1.000
_cell.length_b   1.000
_cell.length_c   1.000
_cell.angle_alpha   90.00
_cell.angle_beta   90.00
_cell.angle_gamma   90.00
#
_symmetry.space_group_name_H-M   'P 1'
#
loop_
_entity.id
_entity.type
_entity.pdbx_description
1 polymer ?
#
loop_
_entity_poly.entity_id
_entity_poly.type
_entity_poly.pdbx_seq_one_letter_code
_entity_poly.pdbx_strand_id
1 'polypeptide(L)'
;MGAVAPLPEVEVRWLPPLTKSGGDEVLRLDIAGREVAMTLRIGQLNRQLVEGLQDRALDLLEIAALVYCADAAVSRGGLADQKMGEKWHRRFVATMPVRDLDFWQRESVIQALEETLMFLSGDRFEFSFSIKDEPDAERSRFFKFGRNSSWKPHRVLMFSGGLDSFAGAVEEIVEQKHRVALVSHASSTKIAPVQKRLISALSKRYGPEKCRHIPMTAQLKGRSTAERTHRTRSFLFAVLGSITAKAFGLDRLSFHENGVVSLNLPPVGSVIGTRATRTTHPKALNLLTGFLQLVFENDMRVDNPYFARTKAEVVERISELGMADQIVETRSCADVHNQTNQYFHCGRCSQCIDRRFAMLSIGLERFDPEDAYRVDLMSDARPNGIDREMALSYVRNAVLFENAMPDALIRNFPVVLDAVNHIDNPPDTAMVMIADLLNRHGKAVTSVMRRTLESKSPGEFPEQSLPRLYGAMQSALTLPFVPAASVDKNEKQQLPLSIEIDKASRLVVIGEHVELKKNATADLLVVLAQEWLRSAGEGLEPMDHHCVKSGELVEK
;
A
#
# COMPACT_ATOMS: atom_id res chain seq x y z
N MET A 1 29.42 22.96 -11.74
CA MET A 1 28.01 22.89 -11.29
C MET A 1 27.19 22.50 -12.51
N GLY A 2 26.88 21.21 -12.67
CA GLY A 2 26.00 20.77 -13.76
C GLY A 2 24.59 21.26 -13.45
N ALA A 3 23.97 21.98 -14.39
CA ALA A 3 22.59 22.39 -14.27
C ALA A 3 21.72 21.13 -14.11
N VAL A 4 21.04 21.01 -12.97
CA VAL A 4 20.02 19.98 -12.76
C VAL A 4 18.95 20.22 -13.81
N ALA A 5 18.71 19.22 -14.67
CA ALA A 5 17.65 19.33 -15.67
C ALA A 5 16.32 19.66 -14.95
N PRO A 6 15.53 20.61 -15.47
CA PRO A 6 14.27 20.99 -14.84
C PRO A 6 13.36 19.76 -14.72
N LEU A 7 12.75 19.57 -13.55
CA LEU A 7 11.78 18.50 -13.34
C LEU A 7 10.66 18.64 -14.37
N PRO A 8 10.13 17.53 -14.93
CA PRO A 8 9.00 17.60 -15.84
C PRO A 8 7.82 18.25 -15.12
N GLU A 9 7.40 19.40 -15.63
CA GLU A 9 6.29 20.18 -15.11
C GLU A 9 4.97 19.65 -15.68
N VAL A 10 4.01 19.43 -14.80
CA VAL A 10 2.69 18.90 -15.14
C VAL A 10 1.64 19.90 -14.65
N GLU A 11 0.95 20.53 -15.60
CA GLU A 11 -0.22 21.33 -15.29
C GLU A 11 -1.41 20.43 -14.88
N VAL A 12 -2.06 20.78 -13.78
CA VAL A 12 -3.26 20.11 -13.27
C VAL A 12 -4.33 21.18 -13.06
N ARG A 13 -5.45 21.09 -13.78
CA ARG A 13 -6.55 22.06 -13.68
C ARG A 13 -7.84 21.38 -13.26
N TRP A 14 -8.54 21.96 -12.29
CA TRP A 14 -9.89 21.55 -11.95
C TRP A 14 -10.86 21.95 -13.06
N LEU A 15 -11.70 21.01 -13.50
CA LEU A 15 -12.71 21.28 -14.53
C LEU A 15 -14.09 21.46 -13.89
N PRO A 16 -14.92 22.35 -14.45
CA PRO A 16 -16.28 22.54 -14.00
C PRO A 16 -17.13 21.26 -14.23
N PRO A 17 -18.19 21.05 -13.42
CA PRO A 17 -19.18 20.02 -13.68
C PRO A 17 -19.83 20.25 -15.05
N LEU A 18 -20.23 19.15 -15.70
CA LEU A 18 -20.97 19.18 -16.96
C LEU A 18 -22.40 19.69 -16.75
N THR A 19 -23.01 19.38 -15.61
CA THR A 19 -24.36 19.83 -15.29
C THR A 19 -24.35 21.21 -14.62
N LYS A 20 -25.24 22.10 -15.09
CA LYS A 20 -25.44 23.44 -14.52
C LYS A 20 -26.00 23.42 -13.08
N SER A 21 -26.49 22.26 -12.62
CA SER A 21 -26.92 22.05 -11.23
C SER A 21 -25.75 21.73 -10.29
N GLY A 22 -24.51 21.66 -10.79
CA GLY A 22 -23.30 21.36 -10.00
C GLY A 22 -23.16 19.90 -9.56
N GLY A 23 -24.22 19.09 -9.70
CA GLY A 23 -24.42 17.81 -9.03
C GLY A 23 -23.82 16.56 -9.68
N ASP A 24 -22.80 16.68 -10.53
CA ASP A 24 -22.20 15.49 -11.13
C ASP A 24 -21.55 14.61 -10.07
N GLU A 25 -21.87 13.31 -10.08
CA GLU A 25 -21.25 12.31 -9.18
C GLU A 25 -19.75 12.07 -9.48
N VAL A 26 -19.19 12.81 -10.44
CA VAL A 26 -17.87 12.61 -11.02
C VAL A 26 -17.12 13.94 -11.03
N LEU A 27 -15.97 13.94 -10.36
CA LEU A 27 -15.00 15.03 -10.41
C LEU A 27 -14.23 14.96 -11.74
N ARG A 28 -13.96 16.12 -12.34
CA ARG A 28 -13.28 16.23 -13.63
C ARG A 28 -12.03 17.11 -13.47
N LEU A 29 -10.93 16.66 -14.06
CA LEU A 29 -9.63 17.32 -14.00
C LEU A 29 -9.00 17.29 -15.40
N ASP A 30 -8.25 18.31 -15.75
CA ASP A 30 -7.31 18.28 -16.86
C ASP A 30 -5.90 18.06 -16.30
N ILE A 31 -5.23 17.01 -16.74
CA ILE A 31 -3.86 16.66 -16.34
C ILE A 31 -3.00 16.60 -17.59
N ALA A 32 -2.16 17.63 -17.80
CA ALA A 32 -1.33 17.81 -18.99
C ALA A 32 -2.11 17.70 -20.33
N GLY A 33 -3.22 18.43 -20.44
CA GLY A 33 -4.07 18.49 -21.65
C GLY A 33 -4.95 17.25 -21.84
N ARG A 34 -5.19 16.48 -20.77
CA ARG A 34 -5.96 15.23 -20.80
C ARG A 34 -6.99 15.22 -19.70
N GLU A 35 -8.25 15.05 -20.08
CA GLU A 35 -9.32 14.92 -19.11
C GLU A 35 -9.23 13.59 -18.34
N VAL A 36 -9.28 13.70 -17.01
CA VAL A 36 -9.33 12.60 -16.05
C VAL A 36 -10.55 12.77 -15.16
N ALA A 37 -11.30 11.70 -15.00
CA ALA A 37 -12.52 11.67 -14.22
C ALA A 37 -12.37 10.76 -12.99
N MET A 38 -12.95 11.15 -11.86
CA MET A 38 -12.89 10.40 -10.61
C MET A 38 -14.22 10.43 -9.87
N THR A 39 -14.61 9.30 -9.29
CA THR A 39 -15.69 9.26 -8.29
C THR A 39 -15.11 9.14 -6.90
N LEU A 40 -15.53 10.03 -6.00
CA LEU A 40 -15.21 10.04 -4.57
C LEU A 40 -16.49 9.96 -3.74
N ARG A 41 -16.59 8.96 -2.84
CA ARG A 41 -17.75 8.80 -1.95
C ARG A 41 -17.35 8.30 -0.56
N ILE A 42 -18.00 8.83 0.47
CA ILE A 42 -18.01 8.35 1.85
C ILE A 42 -19.41 7.79 2.14
N GLY A 43 -19.48 6.50 2.47
CA GLY A 43 -20.74 5.81 2.70
C GLY A 43 -21.15 5.77 4.17
N GLN A 44 -22.45 5.58 4.40
CA GLN A 44 -23.06 5.28 5.70
C GLN A 44 -22.99 6.38 6.77
N LEU A 45 -22.53 7.59 6.42
CA LEU A 45 -22.74 8.78 7.25
C LEU A 45 -24.21 9.22 7.23
N ASN A 46 -24.69 9.95 8.22
CA ASN A 46 -26.05 10.50 8.22
C ASN A 46 -26.02 11.95 7.69
N ARG A 47 -27.18 12.49 7.29
CA ARG A 47 -27.27 13.85 6.72
C ARG A 47 -26.90 14.94 7.73
N GLN A 48 -27.36 14.81 8.97
CA GLN A 48 -27.12 15.76 10.05
C GLN A 48 -25.63 15.91 10.41
N LEU A 49 -24.87 14.82 10.41
CA LEU A 49 -23.43 14.80 10.67
C LEU A 49 -22.64 15.51 9.56
N VAL A 50 -23.18 15.53 8.33
CA VAL A 50 -22.56 16.19 7.18
C VAL A 50 -22.95 17.67 7.08
N GLU A 51 -24.17 18.03 7.47
CA GLU A 51 -24.62 19.43 7.51
C GLU A 51 -23.74 20.30 8.42
N GLY A 52 -23.20 19.72 9.51
CA GLY A 52 -22.28 20.41 10.42
C GLY A 52 -20.83 20.54 9.93
N LEU A 53 -20.48 20.01 8.76
CA LEU A 53 -19.12 20.16 8.23
C LEU A 53 -18.90 21.57 7.66
N GLN A 54 -17.70 22.11 7.91
CA GLN A 54 -17.23 23.37 7.35
C GLN A 54 -16.97 23.22 5.84
N ASP A 55 -17.10 24.32 5.09
CA ASP A 55 -16.85 24.32 3.63
C ASP A 55 -15.42 23.88 3.29
N ARG A 56 -14.45 24.21 4.16
CA ARG A 56 -13.05 23.75 4.06
C ARG A 56 -12.91 22.24 4.02
N ALA A 57 -13.80 21.49 4.69
CA ALA A 57 -13.79 20.03 4.62
C ALA A 57 -14.15 19.53 3.21
N LEU A 58 -15.06 20.21 2.52
CA LEU A 58 -15.45 19.88 1.15
C LEU A 58 -14.35 20.27 0.16
N ASP A 59 -13.75 21.45 0.35
CA ASP A 59 -12.58 21.86 -0.44
C ASP A 59 -11.42 20.86 -0.27
N LEU A 60 -11.17 20.41 0.97
CA LEU A 60 -10.13 19.43 1.26
C LEU A 60 -10.39 18.06 0.56
N LEU A 61 -11.64 17.62 0.42
CA LEU A 61 -11.97 16.43 -0.37
C LEU A 61 -11.61 16.61 -1.84
N GLU A 62 -11.87 17.79 -2.39
CA GLU A 62 -11.58 18.16 -3.78
C GLU A 62 -10.07 18.22 -4.01
N ILE A 63 -9.32 18.87 -3.10
CA ILE A 63 -7.85 18.93 -3.12
C ILE A 63 -7.26 17.51 -3.06
N ALA A 64 -7.75 16.67 -2.14
CA ALA A 64 -7.26 15.30 -2.01
C ALA A 64 -7.56 14.44 -3.25
N ALA A 65 -8.70 14.64 -3.88
CA ALA A 65 -9.03 13.99 -5.14
C ALA A 65 -8.10 14.45 -6.28
N LEU A 66 -7.87 15.76 -6.41
CA LEU A 66 -6.96 16.32 -7.41
C LEU A 66 -5.55 15.73 -7.25
N VAL A 67 -5.01 15.74 -6.04
CA VAL A 67 -3.68 15.21 -5.72
C VAL A 67 -3.58 13.72 -6.03
N TYR A 68 -4.60 12.94 -5.68
CA TYR A 68 -4.61 11.50 -5.96
C TYR A 68 -4.66 11.20 -7.48
N CYS A 69 -5.48 11.96 -8.22
CA CYS A 69 -5.56 11.84 -9.68
C CYS A 69 -4.25 12.24 -10.36
N ALA A 70 -3.63 13.34 -9.94
CA ALA A 70 -2.35 13.80 -10.45
C ALA A 70 -1.26 12.74 -10.26
N ASP A 71 -1.14 12.20 -9.04
CA ASP A 71 -0.18 11.13 -8.73
C ASP A 71 -0.40 9.89 -9.60
N ALA A 72 -1.65 9.44 -9.75
CA ALA A 72 -1.99 8.22 -10.47
C ALA A 72 -1.93 8.35 -12.01
N ALA A 73 -2.08 9.56 -12.55
CA ALA A 73 -2.15 9.82 -13.99
C ALA A 73 -0.77 9.94 -14.66
N VAL A 74 0.28 10.29 -13.90
CA VAL A 74 1.62 10.54 -14.45
C VAL A 74 2.58 9.45 -13.99
N SER A 75 3.21 8.69 -14.88
CA SER A 75 4.14 7.62 -14.46
C SER A 75 5.44 8.16 -13.86
N ARG A 76 5.98 7.49 -12.83
CA ARG A 76 7.33 7.71 -12.27
C ARG A 76 8.42 6.88 -12.97
N GLY A 77 8.09 6.24 -14.09
CA GLY A 77 8.92 5.22 -14.72
C GLY A 77 8.60 3.80 -14.22
N GLY A 78 9.36 2.81 -14.69
CA GLY A 78 9.18 1.41 -14.34
C GLY A 78 10.52 0.69 -14.18
N LEU A 79 10.48 -0.64 -13.98
CA LEU A 79 11.68 -1.46 -13.80
C LEU A 79 12.66 -1.39 -14.98
N ALA A 80 12.15 -1.08 -16.18
CA ALA A 80 12.94 -0.92 -17.41
C ALA A 80 13.49 0.52 -17.62
N ASP A 81 13.36 1.42 -16.64
CA ASP A 81 13.82 2.81 -16.80
C ASP A 81 15.36 2.88 -16.85
N GLN A 82 15.88 3.14 -18.05
CA GLN A 82 17.32 3.20 -18.33
C GLN A 82 17.99 4.46 -17.76
N LYS A 83 17.21 5.43 -17.27
CA LYS A 83 17.71 6.70 -16.75
C LYS A 83 17.67 6.81 -15.22
N MET A 84 17.77 5.67 -14.53
CA MET A 84 17.98 5.60 -13.08
C MET A 84 16.92 6.36 -12.24
N GLY A 85 15.69 6.51 -12.75
CA GLY A 85 14.60 7.18 -12.04
C GLY A 85 14.54 8.69 -12.22
N GLU A 86 15.00 9.23 -13.35
CA GLU A 86 14.84 10.65 -13.74
C GLU A 86 13.39 11.16 -13.55
N LYS A 87 12.40 10.28 -13.76
CA LYS A 87 10.96 10.60 -13.63
C LYS A 87 10.41 10.43 -12.21
N TRP A 88 11.25 10.07 -11.23
CA TRP A 88 10.80 9.72 -9.88
C TRP A 88 10.20 10.91 -9.13
N HIS A 89 10.80 12.08 -9.33
CA HIS A 89 10.36 13.35 -8.77
C HIS A 89 9.65 14.15 -9.86
N ARG A 90 8.41 14.56 -9.61
CA ARG A 90 7.61 15.34 -10.56
C ARG A 90 7.26 16.69 -9.95
N ARG A 91 6.98 17.68 -10.79
CA ARG A 91 6.44 18.98 -10.37
C ARG A 91 5.03 19.13 -10.90
N PHE A 92 4.05 19.32 -10.02
CA PHE A 92 2.66 19.54 -10.35
C PHE A 92 2.28 20.99 -10.04
N VAL A 93 1.76 21.70 -11.04
CA VAL A 93 1.21 23.05 -10.87
C VAL A 93 -0.31 22.93 -10.92
N ALA A 94 -0.95 23.01 -9.77
CA ALA A 94 -2.37 22.74 -9.58
C ALA A 94 -3.18 24.04 -9.47
N THR A 95 -4.14 24.23 -10.37
CA THR A 95 -5.10 25.34 -10.33
C THR A 95 -6.51 24.81 -10.04
N MET A 96 -7.15 25.29 -8.97
CA MET A 96 -8.51 24.88 -8.63
C MET A 96 -9.32 25.93 -7.86
N PRO A 97 -10.66 25.97 -8.05
CA PRO A 97 -11.52 26.81 -7.26
C PRO A 97 -11.81 26.20 -5.88
N VAL A 98 -11.95 27.04 -4.86
CA VAL A 98 -12.26 26.67 -3.46
C VAL A 98 -13.34 27.58 -2.88
N ARG A 99 -14.04 27.11 -1.84
CA ARG A 99 -15.10 27.86 -1.16
C ARG A 99 -14.54 28.91 -0.21
N ASP A 100 -13.49 28.59 0.55
CA ASP A 100 -12.83 29.52 1.49
C ASP A 100 -11.46 29.97 0.96
N LEU A 101 -11.47 30.90 0.01
CA LEU A 101 -10.26 31.38 -0.65
C LEU A 101 -9.26 32.00 0.32
N ASP A 102 -9.74 32.84 1.23
CA ASP A 102 -8.93 33.56 2.22
C ASP A 102 -8.18 32.61 3.16
N PHE A 103 -8.72 31.41 3.42
CA PHE A 103 -8.02 30.37 4.15
C PHE A 103 -6.97 29.66 3.28
N TRP A 104 -7.37 29.17 2.11
CA TRP A 104 -6.49 28.33 1.27
C TRP A 104 -5.31 29.10 0.65
N GLN A 105 -5.42 30.43 0.51
CA GLN A 105 -4.32 31.28 0.05
C GLN A 105 -3.34 31.70 1.15
N ARG A 106 -3.58 31.35 2.42
CA ARG A 106 -2.63 31.65 3.50
C ARG A 106 -1.34 30.88 3.26
N GLU A 107 -0.21 31.58 3.35
CA GLU A 107 1.12 31.00 3.17
C GLU A 107 1.36 29.79 4.08
N SER A 108 0.95 29.87 5.35
CA SER A 108 1.09 28.77 6.30
C SER A 108 0.28 27.52 5.94
N VAL A 109 -0.88 27.67 5.29
CA VAL A 109 -1.74 26.55 4.86
C VAL A 109 -1.17 25.89 3.62
N ILE A 110 -0.75 26.69 2.63
CA ILE A 110 -0.10 26.21 1.40
C ILE A 110 1.18 25.47 1.76
N GLN A 111 2.04 26.07 2.57
CA GLN A 111 3.31 25.47 2.98
C GLN A 111 3.08 24.12 3.70
N ALA A 112 2.15 24.06 4.65
CA ALA A 112 1.84 22.82 5.36
C ALA A 112 1.32 21.71 4.42
N LEU A 113 0.47 22.07 3.45
CA LEU A 113 -0.03 21.14 2.44
C LEU A 113 1.10 20.62 1.54
N GLU A 114 1.91 21.52 0.98
CA GLU A 114 3.00 21.20 0.05
C GLU A 114 4.09 20.36 0.73
N GLU A 115 4.49 20.72 1.95
CA GLU A 115 5.46 19.94 2.75
C GLU A 115 4.95 18.52 3.05
N THR A 116 3.67 18.40 3.41
CA THR A 116 3.04 17.09 3.65
C THR A 116 3.09 16.22 2.40
N LEU A 117 2.69 16.77 1.25
CA LEU A 117 2.68 16.04 -0.02
C LEU A 117 4.10 15.71 -0.49
N MET A 118 5.05 16.62 -0.32
CA MET A 118 6.45 16.40 -0.65
C MET A 118 7.05 15.28 0.18
N PHE A 119 6.76 15.22 1.49
CA PHE A 119 7.28 14.15 2.33
C PHE A 119 6.70 12.78 1.97
N LEU A 120 5.39 12.71 1.69
CA LEU A 120 4.68 11.47 1.34
C LEU A 120 5.07 10.93 -0.04
N SER A 121 5.17 11.82 -1.03
CA SER A 121 5.29 11.46 -2.45
C SER A 121 6.67 11.71 -3.04
N GLY A 122 7.40 12.69 -2.52
CA GLY A 122 8.64 13.18 -3.12
C GLY A 122 8.39 14.05 -4.35
N ASP A 123 7.13 14.31 -4.72
CA ASP A 123 6.78 15.28 -5.75
C ASP A 123 6.65 16.67 -5.14
N ARG A 124 6.85 17.67 -5.98
CA ARG A 124 6.58 19.07 -5.66
C ARG A 124 5.19 19.41 -6.18
N PHE A 125 4.29 19.79 -5.28
CA PHE A 125 3.00 20.36 -5.64
C PHE A 125 3.08 21.87 -5.41
N GLU A 126 2.50 22.65 -6.32
CA GLU A 126 2.32 24.08 -6.20
C GLU A 126 0.84 24.40 -6.45
N PHE A 127 0.20 25.09 -5.52
CA PHE A 127 -1.24 25.37 -5.60
C PHE A 127 -1.53 26.83 -5.93
N SER A 128 -2.48 27.04 -6.85
CA SER A 128 -3.08 28.33 -7.15
C SER A 128 -4.60 28.21 -7.04
N PHE A 129 -5.17 28.93 -6.07
CA PHE A 129 -6.58 28.87 -5.75
C PHE A 129 -7.35 30.07 -6.30
N SER A 130 -8.57 29.84 -6.78
CA SER A 130 -9.54 30.88 -7.13
C SER A 130 -10.83 30.70 -6.31
N ILE A 131 -11.65 31.74 -6.22
CA ILE A 131 -12.97 31.61 -5.59
C ILE A 131 -13.86 30.70 -6.46
N LYS A 132 -14.70 29.90 -5.81
CA LYS A 132 -15.67 29.04 -6.48
C LYS A 132 -16.96 29.81 -6.76
N ASP A 133 -17.17 30.17 -8.02
CA ASP A 133 -18.33 30.95 -8.47
C ASP A 133 -19.57 30.10 -8.78
N GLU A 134 -19.42 28.78 -8.86
CA GLU A 134 -20.50 27.87 -9.21
C GLU A 134 -21.43 27.62 -8.02
N PRO A 135 -22.76 27.57 -8.24
CA PRO A 135 -23.69 27.17 -7.20
C PRO A 135 -23.29 25.79 -6.69
N ASP A 136 -23.16 25.65 -5.38
CA ASP A 136 -22.67 24.40 -4.81
C ASP A 136 -23.62 23.28 -5.25
N ALA A 137 -23.03 22.24 -5.84
CA ALA A 137 -23.66 20.94 -5.87
C ALA A 137 -24.21 20.64 -4.48
N GLU A 138 -25.34 19.94 -4.34
CA GLU A 138 -25.74 19.50 -3.01
C GLU A 138 -24.53 18.86 -2.28
N ARG A 139 -24.25 19.30 -1.05
CA ARG A 139 -23.19 18.74 -0.17
C ARG A 139 -23.22 17.20 -0.16
N SER A 140 -24.39 16.61 -0.44
CA SER A 140 -24.64 15.19 -0.64
C SER A 140 -23.76 14.49 -1.68
N ARG A 141 -23.11 15.19 -2.63
CA ARG A 141 -22.35 14.55 -3.72
C ARG A 141 -21.25 13.59 -3.24
N PHE A 142 -20.61 13.92 -2.13
CA PHE A 142 -19.54 13.11 -1.54
C PHE A 142 -20.05 12.04 -0.57
N PHE A 143 -21.34 12.07 -0.21
CA PHE A 143 -21.85 11.30 0.90
C PHE A 143 -23.02 10.41 0.47
N LYS A 144 -22.83 9.10 0.60
CA LYS A 144 -23.94 8.15 0.47
C LYS A 144 -24.55 7.91 1.84
N PHE A 145 -25.66 8.58 2.12
CA PHE A 145 -26.26 8.56 3.45
C PHE A 145 -26.79 7.18 3.85
N GLY A 146 -26.51 6.79 5.10
CA GLY A 146 -27.08 5.61 5.74
C GLY A 146 -28.40 5.91 6.44
N ARG A 147 -28.94 4.89 7.15
CA ARG A 147 -30.10 5.08 8.02
C ARG A 147 -29.77 6.06 9.14
N ASN A 148 -30.75 6.90 9.49
CA ASN A 148 -30.68 7.73 10.68
C ASN A 148 -30.54 6.82 11.91
N SER A 149 -29.52 7.09 12.72
CA SER A 149 -29.13 6.30 13.87
C SER A 149 -28.45 7.24 14.87
N SER A 150 -28.74 7.06 16.15
CA SER A 150 -28.10 7.77 17.26
C SER A 150 -26.73 7.19 17.63
N TRP A 151 -26.25 6.18 16.89
CA TRP A 151 -24.97 5.54 17.13
C TRP A 151 -23.81 6.52 16.97
N LYS A 152 -22.90 6.53 17.95
CA LYS A 152 -21.69 7.35 17.94
C LYS A 152 -20.44 6.51 18.28
N PRO A 153 -19.37 6.60 17.48
CA PRO A 153 -18.10 5.97 17.80
C PRO A 153 -17.39 6.74 18.93
N HIS A 154 -16.50 6.05 19.64
CA HIS A 154 -15.48 6.67 20.49
C HIS A 154 -14.17 6.91 19.71
N ARG A 155 -13.92 6.09 18.67
CA ARG A 155 -12.73 6.16 17.81
C ARG A 155 -13.09 5.95 16.35
N VAL A 156 -12.39 6.66 15.47
CA VAL A 156 -12.39 6.41 14.02
C VAL A 156 -11.06 5.77 13.64
N LEU A 157 -11.13 4.58 13.04
CA LEU A 157 -9.97 3.78 12.70
C LEU A 157 -9.90 3.57 11.18
N MET A 158 -8.73 3.76 10.60
CA MET A 158 -8.47 3.33 9.22
C MET A 158 -8.37 1.80 9.18
N PHE A 159 -9.20 1.18 8.34
CA PHE A 159 -9.40 -0.27 8.28
C PHE A 159 -9.13 -0.80 6.87
N SER A 160 -7.93 -1.34 6.65
CA SER A 160 -7.54 -1.91 5.35
C SER A 160 -8.06 -3.33 5.14
N GLY A 161 -8.28 -4.07 6.24
CA GLY A 161 -8.56 -5.52 6.22
C GLY A 161 -7.29 -6.37 6.32
N GLY A 162 -6.12 -5.77 6.54
CA GLY A 162 -4.88 -6.46 6.91
C GLY A 162 -4.79 -6.72 8.42
N LEU A 163 -3.78 -7.51 8.82
CA LEU A 163 -3.56 -7.93 10.21
C LEU A 163 -3.57 -6.76 11.19
N ASP A 164 -2.78 -5.74 10.93
CA ASP A 164 -2.53 -4.64 11.86
C ASP A 164 -3.80 -3.82 12.10
N SER A 165 -4.52 -3.49 11.02
CA SER A 165 -5.83 -2.81 11.14
C SER A 165 -6.90 -3.64 11.83
N PHE A 166 -6.84 -4.97 11.69
CA PHE A 166 -7.75 -5.88 12.36
C PHE A 166 -7.44 -6.02 13.85
N ALA A 167 -6.17 -6.20 14.20
CA ALA A 167 -5.68 -6.20 15.57
C ALA A 167 -6.09 -4.91 16.30
N GLY A 168 -5.86 -3.74 15.69
CA GLY A 168 -6.24 -2.46 16.25
C GLY A 168 -7.74 -2.35 16.53
N ALA A 169 -8.57 -2.81 15.59
CA ALA A 169 -10.03 -2.84 15.79
C ALA A 169 -10.44 -3.77 16.94
N VAL A 170 -9.82 -4.96 17.05
CA VAL A 170 -10.08 -5.90 18.14
C VAL A 170 -9.65 -5.31 19.49
N GLU A 171 -8.45 -4.74 19.58
CA GLU A 171 -7.89 -4.14 20.80
C GLU A 171 -8.77 -3.00 21.33
N GLU A 172 -9.19 -2.08 20.44
CA GLU A 172 -10.09 -0.97 20.79
C GLU A 172 -11.47 -1.46 21.29
N ILE A 173 -12.03 -2.51 20.66
CA ILE A 173 -13.33 -3.06 21.06
C ILE A 173 -13.23 -3.83 22.39
N VAL A 174 -12.18 -4.63 22.57
CA VAL A 174 -12.08 -5.60 23.66
C VAL A 174 -11.46 -4.99 24.91
N GLU A 175 -10.34 -4.26 24.79
CA GLU A 175 -9.63 -3.73 25.95
C GLU A 175 -10.18 -2.37 26.35
N GLN A 176 -10.30 -1.46 25.39
CA GLN A 176 -10.78 -0.10 25.64
C GLN A 176 -12.31 -0.02 25.75
N LYS A 177 -13.01 -1.11 25.43
CA LYS A 177 -14.49 -1.19 25.38
C LYS A 177 -15.13 -0.15 24.45
N HIS A 178 -14.37 0.37 23.50
CA HIS A 178 -14.82 1.42 22.59
C HIS A 178 -15.80 0.88 21.54
N ARG A 179 -16.62 1.81 21.05
CA ARG A 179 -17.33 1.67 19.77
C ARG A 179 -16.46 2.27 18.69
N VAL A 180 -16.22 1.56 17.60
CA VAL A 180 -15.27 2.00 16.56
C VAL A 180 -15.97 2.22 15.22
N ALA A 181 -15.67 3.34 14.56
CA ALA A 181 -16.00 3.53 13.15
C ALA A 181 -14.82 3.05 12.30
N LEU A 182 -15.04 1.97 11.55
CA LEU A 182 -14.04 1.34 10.70
C LEU A 182 -14.14 1.92 9.29
N VAL A 183 -13.20 2.81 8.98
CA VAL A 183 -13.12 3.54 7.72
C VAL A 183 -12.29 2.74 6.74
N SER A 184 -12.91 2.26 5.65
CA SER A 184 -12.18 1.42 4.69
C SER A 184 -12.31 1.93 3.27
N HIS A 185 -11.21 1.94 2.53
CA HIS A 185 -11.24 2.10 1.09
C HIS A 185 -11.10 0.74 0.38
N ALA A 186 -11.99 0.47 -0.56
CA ALA A 186 -11.88 -0.69 -1.44
C ALA A 186 -11.12 -0.31 -2.70
N SER A 187 -9.79 -0.44 -2.67
CA SER A 187 -8.91 -0.19 -3.83
C SER A 187 -9.08 -1.21 -4.96
N SER A 188 -9.71 -2.34 -4.67
CA SER A 188 -10.01 -3.43 -5.59
C SER A 188 -11.30 -4.13 -5.16
N THR A 189 -12.01 -4.71 -6.13
CA THR A 189 -13.18 -5.58 -5.90
C THR A 189 -12.84 -6.80 -5.02
N LYS A 190 -11.56 -7.19 -4.95
CA LYS A 190 -11.08 -8.31 -4.12
C LYS A 190 -11.00 -8.00 -2.63
N ILE A 191 -10.83 -6.74 -2.24
CA ILE A 191 -10.62 -6.32 -0.84
C ILE A 191 -11.94 -6.01 -0.12
N ALA A 192 -12.94 -5.47 -0.82
CA ALA A 192 -14.23 -5.16 -0.20
C ALA A 192 -14.91 -6.36 0.49
N PRO A 193 -14.91 -7.58 -0.09
CA PRO A 193 -15.46 -8.77 0.58
C PRO A 193 -14.71 -9.14 1.86
N VAL A 194 -13.38 -9.01 1.87
CA VAL A 194 -12.53 -9.28 3.04
C VAL A 194 -12.90 -8.36 4.19
N GLN A 195 -12.94 -7.05 3.93
CA GLN A 195 -13.32 -6.05 4.93
C GLN A 195 -14.72 -6.35 5.51
N LYS A 196 -15.69 -6.69 4.65
CA LYS A 196 -17.05 -7.07 5.09
C LYS A 196 -17.07 -8.33 5.98
N ARG A 197 -16.29 -9.37 5.64
CA ARG A 197 -16.21 -10.60 6.44
C ARG A 197 -15.61 -10.34 7.81
N LEU A 198 -14.50 -9.61 7.90
CA LEU A 198 -13.88 -9.25 9.17
C LEU A 198 -14.81 -8.40 10.05
N ILE A 199 -15.50 -7.42 9.47
CA ILE A 199 -16.47 -6.59 10.21
C ILE A 199 -17.66 -7.43 10.69
N SER A 200 -18.13 -8.36 9.87
CA SER A 200 -19.18 -9.31 10.26
C SER A 200 -18.71 -10.20 11.42
N ALA A 201 -17.47 -10.69 11.38
CA ALA A 201 -16.88 -11.47 12.47
C ALA A 201 -16.80 -10.66 13.78
N LEU A 202 -16.34 -9.41 13.72
CA LEU A 202 -16.34 -8.49 14.87
C LEU A 202 -17.76 -8.27 15.43
N SER A 203 -18.71 -8.00 14.55
CA SER A 203 -20.11 -7.75 14.93
C SER A 203 -20.77 -9.00 15.54
N LYS A 204 -20.49 -10.18 14.99
CA LYS A 204 -21.00 -11.47 15.51
C LYS A 204 -20.40 -11.79 16.87
N ARG A 205 -19.12 -11.49 17.08
CA ARG A 205 -18.42 -11.81 18.33
C ARG A 205 -18.74 -10.83 19.47
N TYR A 206 -18.79 -9.54 19.17
CA TYR A 206 -18.86 -8.48 20.18
C TYR A 206 -20.17 -7.68 20.19
N GLY A 207 -21.04 -7.93 19.20
CA GLY A 207 -22.32 -7.25 19.01
C GLY A 207 -22.28 -6.18 17.90
N PRO A 208 -23.40 -5.97 17.18
CA PRO A 208 -23.46 -5.08 16.02
C PRO A 208 -23.24 -3.60 16.35
N GLU A 209 -23.41 -3.21 17.61
CA GLU A 209 -23.23 -1.82 18.09
C GLU A 209 -21.75 -1.48 18.35
N LYS A 210 -20.84 -2.46 18.36
CA LYS A 210 -19.42 -2.25 18.69
C LYS A 210 -18.60 -1.70 17.53
N CYS A 211 -18.96 -2.02 16.30
CA CYS A 211 -18.27 -1.49 15.14
C CYS A 211 -19.25 -1.11 14.02
N ARG A 212 -18.98 0.00 13.35
CA ARG A 212 -19.71 0.40 12.15
C ARG A 212 -18.77 0.57 10.98
N HIS A 213 -19.15 0.02 9.83
CA HIS A 213 -18.39 0.14 8.60
C HIS A 213 -18.69 1.47 7.90
N ILE A 214 -17.66 2.26 7.62
CA ILE A 214 -17.75 3.48 6.80
C ILE A 214 -16.98 3.22 5.49
N PRO A 215 -17.64 2.68 4.45
CA PRO A 215 -16.98 2.36 3.19
C PRO A 215 -16.71 3.64 2.40
N MET A 216 -15.52 3.72 1.81
CA MET A 216 -15.09 4.82 0.96
C MET A 216 -14.76 4.34 -0.44
N THR A 217 -15.15 5.13 -1.43
CA THR A 217 -14.88 4.87 -2.84
C THR A 217 -14.07 6.03 -3.40
N ALA A 218 -12.95 5.72 -4.02
CA ALA A 218 -12.09 6.64 -4.74
C ALA A 218 -11.65 5.91 -6.02
N GLN A 219 -12.30 6.19 -7.14
CA GLN A 219 -12.14 5.42 -8.38
C GLN A 219 -11.94 6.36 -9.57
N LEU A 220 -10.83 6.16 -10.29
CA LEU A 220 -10.57 6.80 -11.58
C LEU A 220 -11.45 6.14 -12.66
N LYS A 221 -12.09 6.96 -13.50
CA LYS A 221 -12.91 6.50 -14.63
C LYS A 221 -12.09 6.51 -15.92
N GLY A 222 -12.24 5.46 -16.72
CA GLY A 222 -11.83 5.45 -18.13
C GLY A 222 -10.37 5.13 -18.47
N ARG A 223 -9.46 4.92 -17.50
CA ARG A 223 -8.05 4.53 -17.78
C ARG A 223 -7.44 3.61 -16.72
N SER A 224 -6.46 2.82 -17.14
CA SER A 224 -5.51 2.16 -16.22
C SER A 224 -4.57 3.21 -15.62
N THR A 225 -4.27 3.11 -14.33
CA THR A 225 -3.37 4.01 -13.61
C THR A 225 -1.96 3.92 -14.19
N ALA A 226 -1.46 5.03 -14.73
CA ALA A 226 -0.11 5.10 -15.30
C ALA A 226 0.97 5.05 -14.21
N GLU A 227 0.63 5.52 -13.01
CA GLU A 227 1.43 5.33 -11.80
C GLU A 227 0.79 4.28 -10.89
N ARG A 228 1.54 3.21 -10.63
CA ARG A 228 1.14 2.07 -9.78
C ARG A 228 1.63 2.18 -8.34
N THR A 229 2.55 3.09 -7.99
CA THR A 229 3.06 3.18 -6.62
C THR A 229 2.17 3.99 -5.66
N HIS A 230 1.28 4.84 -6.19
CA HIS A 230 0.21 5.53 -5.44
C HIS A 230 0.67 6.22 -4.15
N ARG A 231 1.75 7.01 -4.21
CA ARG A 231 2.38 7.60 -3.00
C ARG A 231 1.50 8.61 -2.28
N THR A 232 0.56 9.26 -2.97
CA THR A 232 -0.37 10.21 -2.34
C THR A 232 -1.66 9.56 -1.83
N ARG A 233 -1.83 8.24 -1.99
CA ARG A 233 -3.03 7.53 -1.51
C ARG A 233 -3.23 7.66 0.00
N SER A 234 -2.15 7.72 0.78
CA SER A 234 -2.20 7.92 2.24
C SER A 234 -2.81 9.28 2.60
N PHE A 235 -2.49 10.34 1.86
CA PHE A 235 -3.06 11.67 2.04
C PHE A 235 -4.57 11.65 1.84
N LEU A 236 -5.04 11.08 0.72
CA LEU A 236 -6.47 10.93 0.44
C LEU A 236 -7.19 10.18 1.57
N PHE A 237 -6.60 9.10 2.06
CA PHE A 237 -7.20 8.29 3.13
C PHE A 237 -7.23 9.02 4.48
N ALA A 238 -6.15 9.73 4.83
CA ALA A 238 -6.12 10.55 6.04
C ALA A 238 -7.18 11.65 5.99
N VAL A 239 -7.35 12.32 4.84
CA VAL A 239 -8.41 13.32 4.63
C VAL A 239 -9.79 12.72 4.83
N LEU A 240 -10.09 11.61 4.15
CA LEU A 240 -11.41 10.98 4.25
C LEU A 240 -11.72 10.49 5.67
N GLY A 241 -10.72 9.90 6.34
CA GLY A 241 -10.83 9.46 7.74
C GLY A 241 -11.03 10.63 8.70
N SER A 242 -10.32 11.74 8.49
CA SER A 242 -10.39 12.92 9.35
C SER A 242 -11.74 13.63 9.21
N ILE A 243 -12.26 13.72 7.99
CA ILE A 243 -13.62 14.24 7.73
C ILE A 243 -14.67 13.34 8.36
N THR A 244 -14.47 12.01 8.33
CA THR A 244 -15.34 11.07 9.03
C THR A 244 -15.30 11.31 10.55
N ALA A 245 -14.11 11.49 11.13
CA ALA A 245 -13.96 11.83 12.54
C ALA A 245 -14.65 13.16 12.89
N LYS A 246 -14.42 14.22 12.11
CA LYS A 246 -15.10 15.52 12.30
C LYS A 246 -16.62 15.41 12.18
N ALA A 247 -17.12 14.64 11.23
CA ALA A 247 -18.56 14.41 11.08
C ALA A 247 -19.16 13.78 12.35
N PHE A 248 -18.43 12.90 13.04
CA PHE A 248 -18.82 12.34 14.34
C PHE A 248 -18.54 13.24 15.54
N GLY A 249 -17.99 14.45 15.34
CA GLY A 249 -17.59 15.35 16.41
C GLY A 249 -16.32 14.91 17.16
N LEU A 250 -15.49 14.09 16.51
CA LEU A 250 -14.21 13.62 17.05
C LEU A 250 -13.04 14.39 16.44
N ASP A 251 -11.92 14.37 17.14
CA ASP A 251 -10.67 15.06 16.85
C ASP A 251 -9.50 14.08 16.68
N ARG A 252 -9.77 12.78 16.50
CA ARG A 252 -8.71 11.77 16.37
C ARG A 252 -9.04 10.75 15.30
N LEU A 253 -8.08 10.54 14.40
CA LEU A 253 -8.03 9.47 13.42
C LEU A 253 -6.84 8.57 13.71
N SER A 254 -7.08 7.27 13.88
CA SER A 254 -6.01 6.32 14.15
C SER A 254 -5.78 5.35 13.00
N PHE A 255 -4.53 5.27 12.56
CA PHE A 255 -4.00 4.17 11.77
C PHE A 255 -3.48 3.09 12.72
N HIS A 256 -3.40 1.85 12.24
CA HIS A 256 -2.77 0.75 12.97
C HIS A 256 -1.84 0.02 12.00
N GLU A 257 -0.56 0.34 12.09
CA GLU A 257 0.52 -0.31 11.35
C GLU A 257 1.69 -0.51 12.32
N ASN A 258 2.30 -1.69 12.31
CA ASN A 258 3.45 -1.98 13.16
C ASN A 258 4.63 -1.03 12.87
N GLY A 259 5.45 -0.78 13.88
CA GLY A 259 6.54 0.19 13.82
C GLY A 259 7.60 -0.09 12.76
N VAL A 260 7.89 -1.36 12.49
CA VAL A 260 8.92 -1.76 11.51
C VAL A 260 8.50 -1.33 10.11
N VAL A 261 7.23 -1.58 9.75
CA VAL A 261 6.65 -1.14 8.47
C VAL A 261 6.42 0.38 8.46
N SER A 262 6.11 1.01 9.59
CA SER A 262 5.99 2.48 9.69
C SER A 262 7.32 3.21 9.45
N LEU A 263 8.42 2.69 10.01
CA LEU A 263 9.77 3.20 9.75
C LEU A 263 10.17 2.94 8.29
N ASN A 264 9.84 1.75 7.78
CA ASN A 264 10.10 1.30 6.43
C ASN A 264 11.56 1.52 6.00
N LEU A 265 12.50 1.17 6.90
CA LEU A 265 13.93 1.29 6.62
C LEU A 265 14.26 0.51 5.35
N PRO A 266 15.12 1.07 4.48
CA PRO A 266 15.31 0.55 3.14
C PRO A 266 15.85 -0.89 3.21
N PRO A 267 15.13 -1.87 2.61
CA PRO A 267 15.59 -3.26 2.65
C PRO A 267 16.93 -3.40 1.93
N VAL A 268 17.10 -2.67 0.82
CA VAL A 268 18.32 -2.61 0.02
C VAL A 268 18.72 -1.16 -0.24
N GLY A 269 20.03 -0.92 -0.41
CA GLY A 269 20.57 0.44 -0.60
C GLY A 269 20.05 1.18 -1.85
N SER A 270 19.43 0.48 -2.81
CA SER A 270 18.83 1.09 -4.01
C SER A 270 17.38 1.60 -3.81
N VAL A 271 16.74 1.24 -2.69
CA VAL A 271 15.41 1.74 -2.29
C VAL A 271 15.64 2.98 -1.42
N ILE A 272 15.85 4.14 -2.05
CA ILE A 272 16.09 5.41 -1.34
C ILE A 272 14.84 6.30 -1.39
N GLY A 273 14.59 7.06 -0.33
CA GLY A 273 13.59 8.12 -0.31
C GLY A 273 12.15 7.59 -0.40
N THR A 274 11.34 8.18 -1.28
CA THR A 274 9.91 7.80 -1.44
C THR A 274 9.69 6.52 -2.25
N ARG A 275 10.76 5.80 -2.62
CA ARG A 275 10.66 4.41 -3.11
C ARG A 275 10.07 3.48 -2.05
N ALA A 276 10.30 3.77 -0.77
CA ALA A 276 9.59 3.20 0.37
C ALA A 276 8.32 4.03 0.68
N THR A 277 7.20 3.37 1.02
CA THR A 277 5.97 4.06 1.44
C THR A 277 6.15 4.67 2.82
N ARG A 278 5.60 5.87 3.06
CA ARG A 278 5.71 6.60 4.33
C ARG A 278 4.37 6.82 5.04
N THR A 279 3.37 5.98 4.72
CA THR A 279 1.96 6.15 5.12
C THR A 279 1.75 6.45 6.60
N THR A 280 2.42 5.69 7.48
CA THR A 280 2.31 5.82 8.95
C THR A 280 3.65 6.20 9.59
N HIS A 281 4.58 6.75 8.82
CA HIS A 281 5.86 7.22 9.33
C HIS A 281 5.63 8.39 10.31
N PRO A 282 6.33 8.48 11.47
CA PRO A 282 6.08 9.51 12.47
C PRO A 282 6.04 10.94 11.91
N LYS A 283 7.03 11.30 11.09
CA LYS A 283 7.06 12.59 10.37
C LYS A 283 5.86 12.82 9.46
N ALA A 284 5.37 11.79 8.75
CA ALA A 284 4.18 11.94 7.90
C ALA A 284 2.93 12.22 8.74
N LEU A 285 2.76 11.52 9.86
CA LEU A 285 1.62 11.69 10.76
C LEU A 285 1.64 13.06 11.45
N ASN A 286 2.82 13.57 11.82
CA ASN A 286 2.94 14.92 12.39
C ASN A 286 2.67 16.01 11.35
N LEU A 287 3.17 15.88 10.12
CA LEU A 287 2.88 16.83 9.03
C LEU A 287 1.38 16.84 8.71
N LEU A 288 0.77 15.66 8.58
CA LEU A 288 -0.69 15.53 8.39
C LEU A 288 -1.47 16.15 9.55
N THR A 289 -1.06 15.89 10.80
CA THR A 289 -1.69 16.46 12.00
C THR A 289 -1.62 17.99 11.96
N GLY A 290 -0.43 18.57 11.78
CA GLY A 290 -0.26 20.02 11.73
C GLY A 290 -1.10 20.68 10.62
N PHE A 291 -1.12 20.08 9.42
CA PHE A 291 -1.95 20.56 8.32
C PHE A 291 -3.46 20.47 8.65
N LEU A 292 -3.94 19.34 9.18
CA LEU A 292 -5.36 19.14 9.46
C LEU A 292 -5.87 20.00 10.63
N GLN A 293 -5.00 20.31 11.60
CA GLN A 293 -5.31 21.25 12.69
C GLN A 293 -5.59 22.67 12.15
N LEU A 294 -4.82 23.11 11.14
CA LEU A 294 -5.09 24.37 10.45
C LEU A 294 -6.44 24.34 9.72
N VAL A 295 -6.73 23.25 9.01
CA VAL A 295 -7.97 23.13 8.21
C VAL A 295 -9.22 23.16 9.08
N PHE A 296 -9.23 22.39 10.17
CA PHE A 296 -10.42 22.24 10.99
C PHE A 296 -10.49 23.18 12.21
N GLU A 297 -9.48 24.03 12.42
CA GLU A 297 -9.37 24.97 13.56
C GLU A 297 -9.56 24.28 14.93
N ASN A 298 -8.95 23.10 15.12
CA ASN A 298 -9.04 22.31 16.36
C ASN A 298 -7.88 21.33 16.50
N ASP A 299 -7.92 20.53 17.56
CA ASP A 299 -6.89 19.54 17.93
C ASP A 299 -6.93 18.23 17.12
N MET A 300 -7.37 18.26 15.85
CA MET A 300 -7.39 17.06 15.00
C MET A 300 -6.03 16.37 14.98
N ARG A 301 -5.96 15.13 15.44
CA ARG A 301 -4.74 14.32 15.52
C ARG A 301 -4.86 13.09 14.63
N VAL A 302 -3.81 12.85 13.85
CA VAL A 302 -3.63 11.60 13.11
C VAL A 302 -2.49 10.82 13.77
N ASP A 303 -2.75 9.59 14.21
CA ASP A 303 -1.75 8.80 14.92
C ASP A 303 -1.69 7.33 14.51
N ASN A 304 -0.70 6.63 15.07
CA ASN A 304 -0.50 5.21 14.92
C ASN A 304 -0.11 4.58 16.27
N PRO A 305 -1.08 4.06 17.05
CA PRO A 305 -0.80 3.44 18.34
C PRO A 305 0.14 2.22 18.27
N TYR A 306 0.32 1.63 17.09
CA TYR A 306 1.14 0.43 16.90
C TYR A 306 2.60 0.70 16.53
N PHE A 307 3.02 1.96 16.55
CA PHE A 307 4.41 2.32 16.23
C PHE A 307 5.44 1.60 17.12
N ALA A 308 5.13 1.32 18.39
CA ALA A 308 6.07 0.61 19.29
C ALA A 308 6.02 -0.93 19.17
N ARG A 309 5.12 -1.47 18.34
CA ARG A 309 4.89 -2.91 18.21
C ARG A 309 5.51 -3.46 16.93
N THR A 310 6.03 -4.69 17.00
CA THR A 310 6.42 -5.51 15.85
C THR A 310 5.20 -6.23 15.26
N LYS A 311 5.32 -6.73 14.02
CA LYS A 311 4.27 -7.57 13.43
C LYS A 311 3.97 -8.82 14.27
N ALA A 312 4.99 -9.44 14.87
CA ALA A 312 4.82 -10.60 15.75
C ALA A 312 3.91 -10.26 16.95
N GLU A 313 4.17 -9.15 17.64
CA GLU A 313 3.36 -8.69 18.79
C GLU A 313 1.93 -8.29 18.37
N VAL A 314 1.76 -7.74 17.16
CA VAL A 314 0.44 -7.46 16.60
C VAL A 314 -0.37 -8.74 16.40
N VAL A 315 0.25 -9.80 15.86
CA VAL A 315 -0.42 -11.09 15.67
C VAL A 315 -0.70 -11.76 17.02
N GLU A 316 0.25 -11.71 17.94
CA GLU A 316 0.07 -12.21 19.31
C GLU A 316 -1.13 -11.55 19.99
N ARG A 317 -1.28 -10.22 19.85
CA ARG A 317 -2.44 -9.48 20.37
C ARG A 317 -3.77 -10.02 19.85
N ILE A 318 -3.87 -10.33 18.55
CA ILE A 318 -5.09 -10.94 17.95
C ILE A 318 -5.41 -12.27 18.64
N SER A 319 -4.38 -13.07 18.91
CA SER A 319 -4.52 -14.38 19.56
C SER A 319 -4.97 -14.24 21.02
N GLU A 320 -4.32 -13.37 21.79
CA GLU A 320 -4.68 -13.11 23.20
C GLU A 320 -6.11 -12.59 23.36
N LEU A 321 -6.60 -11.79 22.40
CA LEU A 321 -7.99 -11.31 22.38
C LEU A 321 -8.99 -12.35 21.83
N GLY A 322 -8.54 -13.57 21.55
CA GLY A 322 -9.40 -14.69 21.16
C GLY A 322 -9.99 -14.57 19.75
N MET A 323 -9.25 -13.97 18.82
CA MET A 323 -9.63 -13.80 17.41
C MET A 323 -8.61 -14.42 16.45
N ALA A 324 -7.77 -15.35 16.92
CA ALA A 324 -6.75 -16.01 16.10
C ALA A 324 -7.33 -16.72 14.87
N ASP A 325 -8.54 -17.27 14.99
CA ASP A 325 -9.26 -17.94 13.90
C ASP A 325 -9.60 -17.00 12.73
N GLN A 326 -9.59 -15.68 12.96
CA GLN A 326 -9.85 -14.68 11.92
C GLN A 326 -8.58 -14.21 11.18
N ILE A 327 -7.38 -14.64 11.60
CA ILE A 327 -6.11 -14.30 10.93
C ILE A 327 -6.14 -14.72 9.46
N VAL A 328 -6.69 -15.89 9.15
CA VAL A 328 -6.81 -16.45 7.79
C VAL A 328 -7.65 -15.57 6.86
N GLU A 329 -8.57 -14.77 7.41
CA GLU A 329 -9.43 -13.87 6.64
C GLU A 329 -8.76 -12.53 6.30
N THR A 330 -7.70 -12.15 7.02
CA THR A 330 -7.02 -10.87 6.82
C THR A 330 -6.13 -10.87 5.57
N ARG A 331 -5.85 -9.69 4.99
CA ARG A 331 -5.02 -9.53 3.78
C ARG A 331 -3.96 -8.44 3.95
N SER A 332 -2.71 -8.87 4.16
CA SER A 332 -1.56 -7.96 4.24
C SER A 332 -0.84 -7.72 2.90
N CYS A 333 -1.15 -8.50 1.86
CA CYS A 333 -0.41 -8.47 0.60
C CYS A 333 -0.54 -7.13 -0.13
N ALA A 334 0.60 -6.48 -0.43
CA ALA A 334 0.64 -5.24 -1.22
C ALA A 334 0.28 -5.45 -2.70
N ASP A 335 0.55 -6.64 -3.25
CA ASP A 335 0.17 -7.02 -4.61
C ASP A 335 -1.26 -7.55 -4.62
N VAL A 336 -2.23 -6.63 -4.57
CA VAL A 336 -3.67 -6.95 -4.56
C VAL A 336 -4.16 -7.40 -5.95
N HIS A 337 -3.51 -6.93 -7.02
CA HIS A 337 -3.93 -7.23 -8.39
C HIS A 337 -3.78 -8.71 -8.72
N ASN A 338 -2.70 -9.35 -8.25
CA ASN A 338 -2.39 -10.75 -8.55
C ASN A 338 -2.96 -11.77 -7.56
N GLN A 339 -3.79 -11.35 -6.60
CA GLN A 339 -4.47 -12.27 -5.68
C GLN A 339 -5.49 -13.15 -6.41
N THR A 340 -5.57 -14.43 -6.06
CA THR A 340 -6.60 -15.35 -6.56
C THR A 340 -7.40 -15.94 -5.41
N ASN A 341 -8.44 -16.73 -5.71
CA ASN A 341 -9.19 -17.45 -4.68
C ASN A 341 -8.34 -18.54 -4.01
N GLN A 342 -7.29 -19.02 -4.68
CA GLN A 342 -6.34 -19.99 -4.14
C GLN A 342 -5.23 -19.28 -3.37
N TYR A 343 -4.63 -18.23 -3.96
CA TYR A 343 -3.50 -17.52 -3.38
C TYR A 343 -3.90 -16.10 -3.00
N PHE A 344 -4.20 -15.92 -1.72
CA PHE A 344 -4.51 -14.64 -1.13
C PHE A 344 -3.28 -13.76 -0.92
N HIS A 345 -2.12 -14.41 -0.78
CA HIS A 345 -0.83 -13.77 -0.54
C HIS A 345 0.12 -14.11 -1.68
N CYS A 346 0.83 -13.11 -2.20
CA CYS A 346 1.80 -13.37 -3.27
C CYS A 346 3.06 -14.08 -2.76
N GLY A 347 3.39 -13.95 -1.47
CA GLY A 347 4.58 -14.56 -0.86
C GLY A 347 5.92 -13.93 -1.25
N ARG A 348 5.88 -12.82 -2.02
CA ARG A 348 7.07 -12.18 -2.61
C ARG A 348 7.28 -10.75 -2.12
N CYS A 349 6.19 -10.03 -1.84
CA CYS A 349 6.28 -8.66 -1.31
C CYS A 349 6.70 -8.65 0.17
N SER A 350 7.32 -7.55 0.59
CA SER A 350 7.79 -7.35 1.97
C SER A 350 6.69 -7.59 3.02
N GLN A 351 5.45 -7.18 2.73
CA GLN A 351 4.31 -7.37 3.63
C GLN A 351 3.90 -8.84 3.81
N CYS A 352 4.07 -9.68 2.78
CA CYS A 352 3.84 -11.13 2.90
C CYS A 352 4.96 -11.82 3.66
N ILE A 353 6.21 -11.43 3.38
CA ILE A 353 7.40 -11.94 4.07
C ILE A 353 7.31 -11.61 5.57
N ASP A 354 7.00 -10.35 5.91
CA ASP A 354 6.85 -9.87 7.27
C ASP A 354 5.73 -10.58 8.03
N ARG A 355 4.55 -10.72 7.40
CA ARG A 355 3.45 -11.53 7.94
C ARG A 355 3.92 -12.95 8.24
N ARG A 356 4.55 -13.63 7.29
CA ARG A 356 4.88 -15.06 7.43
C ARG A 356 5.95 -15.27 8.50
N PHE A 357 6.98 -14.42 8.57
CA PHE A 357 7.94 -14.44 9.67
C PHE A 357 7.30 -14.20 11.03
N ALA A 358 6.38 -13.22 11.13
CA ALA A 358 5.66 -12.96 12.37
C ALA A 358 4.90 -14.21 12.84
N MET A 359 4.09 -14.84 11.97
CA MET A 359 3.33 -16.06 12.29
C MET A 359 4.24 -17.21 12.77
N LEU A 360 5.35 -17.46 12.07
CA LEU A 360 6.32 -18.52 12.41
C LEU A 360 7.10 -18.22 13.70
N SER A 361 7.32 -16.94 14.02
CA SER A 361 8.10 -16.54 15.20
C SER A 361 7.38 -16.86 16.51
N ILE A 362 6.05 -16.79 16.50
CA ILE A 362 5.17 -17.00 17.67
C ILE A 362 4.37 -18.31 17.62
N GLY A 363 4.61 -19.17 16.64
CA GLY A 363 4.00 -20.51 16.55
C GLY A 363 2.51 -20.50 16.22
N LEU A 364 2.04 -19.55 15.40
CA LEU A 364 0.64 -19.42 15.01
C LEU A 364 0.36 -19.80 13.55
N GLU A 365 1.29 -20.46 12.87
CA GLU A 365 1.19 -20.87 11.46
C GLU A 365 -0.08 -21.65 11.11
N ARG A 366 -0.70 -22.36 12.07
CA ARG A 366 -1.99 -23.04 11.86
C ARG A 366 -3.14 -22.10 11.45
N PHE A 367 -3.04 -20.81 11.79
CA PHE A 367 -4.03 -19.79 11.45
C PHE A 367 -3.67 -19.00 10.18
N ASP A 368 -2.54 -19.31 9.56
CA ASP A 368 -2.04 -18.68 8.34
C ASP A 368 -1.43 -19.77 7.45
N PRO A 369 -2.25 -20.53 6.73
CA PRO A 369 -1.79 -21.74 6.05
C PRO A 369 -0.88 -21.41 4.85
N GLU A 370 0.10 -22.26 4.59
CA GLU A 370 1.12 -22.06 3.54
C GLU A 370 0.53 -22.03 2.14
N ASP A 371 -0.52 -22.81 1.90
CA ASP A 371 -1.22 -22.88 0.61
C ASP A 371 -1.94 -21.57 0.22
N ALA A 372 -2.14 -20.65 1.17
CA ALA A 372 -2.63 -19.30 0.89
C ALA A 372 -1.59 -18.41 0.21
N TYR A 373 -0.32 -18.85 0.15
CA TYR A 373 0.80 -18.14 -0.44
C TYR A 373 1.16 -18.74 -1.80
N ARG A 374 1.31 -17.89 -2.81
CA ARG A 374 1.79 -18.32 -4.13
C ARG A 374 3.27 -18.75 -4.12
N VAL A 375 4.04 -18.18 -3.20
CA VAL A 375 5.45 -18.53 -2.96
C VAL A 375 5.60 -18.65 -1.45
N ASP A 376 5.69 -19.87 -0.96
CA ASP A 376 5.97 -20.11 0.45
C ASP A 376 7.31 -19.47 0.86
N LEU A 377 7.38 -19.00 2.10
CA LEU A 377 8.55 -18.27 2.59
C LEU A 377 9.79 -19.16 2.61
N MET A 378 9.66 -20.42 3.05
CA MET A 378 10.80 -21.30 3.35
C MET A 378 11.02 -22.35 2.28
N SER A 379 9.94 -22.87 1.70
CA SER A 379 9.96 -24.09 0.90
C SER A 379 10.09 -23.82 -0.59
N ASP A 380 9.62 -22.67 -1.07
CA ASP A 380 9.60 -22.39 -2.50
C ASP A 380 10.84 -21.64 -3.01
N ALA A 381 11.21 -21.94 -4.26
CA ALA A 381 12.28 -21.27 -4.98
C ALA A 381 11.88 -19.86 -5.43
N ARG A 382 12.87 -18.95 -5.49
CA ARG A 382 12.70 -17.56 -5.96
C ARG A 382 13.56 -17.31 -7.20
N PRO A 383 13.06 -17.67 -8.40
CA PRO A 383 13.81 -17.52 -9.65
C PRO A 383 14.03 -16.06 -10.04
N ASN A 384 13.05 -15.20 -9.78
CA ASN A 384 13.18 -13.77 -10.02
C ASN A 384 14.17 -13.13 -9.05
N GLY A 385 15.14 -12.37 -9.58
CA GLY A 385 16.20 -11.74 -8.79
C GLY A 385 15.71 -10.68 -7.80
N ILE A 386 14.64 -9.94 -8.12
CA ILE A 386 14.05 -8.92 -7.25
C ILE A 386 13.38 -9.60 -6.05
N ASP A 387 12.57 -10.63 -6.30
CA ASP A 387 11.88 -11.38 -5.25
C ASP A 387 12.89 -12.08 -4.31
N ARG A 388 13.98 -12.59 -4.88
CA ARG A 388 15.10 -13.18 -4.14
C ARG A 388 15.80 -12.16 -3.26
N GLU A 389 16.15 -11.01 -3.83
CA GLU A 389 16.86 -9.95 -3.12
C GLU A 389 15.98 -9.34 -2.03
N MET A 390 14.67 -9.18 -2.26
CA MET A 390 13.71 -8.75 -1.24
C MET A 390 13.70 -9.69 -0.04
N ALA A 391 13.61 -11.00 -0.26
CA ALA A 391 13.62 -11.98 0.84
C ALA A 391 14.96 -12.03 1.59
N LEU A 392 16.08 -12.03 0.86
CA LEU A 392 17.42 -12.05 1.46
C LEU A 392 17.78 -10.77 2.20
N SER A 393 17.42 -9.62 1.66
CA SER A 393 17.66 -8.33 2.31
C SER A 393 16.84 -8.18 3.57
N TYR A 394 15.59 -8.65 3.57
CA TYR A 394 14.76 -8.69 4.76
C TYR A 394 15.44 -9.46 5.91
N VAL A 395 15.96 -10.67 5.65
CA VAL A 395 16.68 -11.45 6.67
C VAL A 395 18.02 -10.81 7.06
N ARG A 396 18.78 -10.26 6.10
CA ARG A 396 20.05 -9.55 6.40
C ARG A 396 19.82 -8.35 7.32
N ASN A 397 18.78 -7.57 7.07
CA ASN A 397 18.45 -6.44 7.93
C ASN A 397 17.99 -6.91 9.31
N ALA A 398 17.23 -8.00 9.41
CA ALA A 398 16.88 -8.58 10.70
C ALA A 398 18.12 -9.01 11.51
N VAL A 399 19.16 -9.55 10.87
CA VAL A 399 20.46 -9.84 11.53
C VAL A 399 21.15 -8.56 11.98
N LEU A 400 21.16 -7.50 11.15
CA LEU A 400 21.72 -6.20 11.55
C LEU A 400 20.95 -5.57 12.71
N PHE A 401 19.64 -5.79 12.77
CA PHE A 401 18.79 -5.34 13.86
C PHE A 401 18.95 -6.20 15.11
N GLU A 402 19.41 -7.45 15.01
CA GLU A 402 19.62 -8.34 16.17
C GLU A 402 20.75 -7.78 17.05
N ASN A 403 20.37 -7.10 18.14
CA ASN A 403 21.27 -6.41 19.08
C ASN A 403 21.91 -5.13 18.53
N ALA A 404 21.21 -4.44 17.64
CA ALA A 404 21.63 -3.15 17.15
C ALA A 404 21.62 -2.08 18.26
N MET A 405 22.77 -1.43 18.44
CA MET A 405 22.89 -0.24 19.29
C MET A 405 22.46 1.01 18.50
N PRO A 406 21.94 2.07 19.16
CA PRO A 406 21.55 3.32 18.52
C PRO A 406 22.57 3.87 17.50
N ASP A 407 23.85 3.96 17.87
CA ASP A 407 24.90 4.49 16.98
C ASP A 407 25.13 3.62 15.74
N ALA A 408 25.00 2.29 15.89
CA ALA A 408 25.10 1.36 14.78
C ALA A 408 23.89 1.50 13.84
N LEU A 409 22.70 1.71 14.39
CA LEU A 409 21.50 1.97 13.57
C LEU A 409 21.62 3.29 12.81
N ILE A 410 22.08 4.37 13.45
CA ILE A 410 22.27 5.66 12.77
C ILE A 410 23.31 5.54 11.65
N ARG A 411 24.42 4.83 11.89
CA ARG A 411 25.47 4.63 10.89
C ARG A 411 24.98 3.84 9.67
N ASN A 412 24.20 2.77 9.90
CA ASN A 412 23.73 1.89 8.82
C ASN A 412 22.45 2.42 8.15
N PHE A 413 21.61 3.14 8.90
CA PHE A 413 20.32 3.67 8.47
C PHE A 413 20.11 5.12 8.95
N PRO A 414 20.85 6.10 8.42
CA PRO A 414 20.72 7.51 8.85
C PRO A 414 19.30 8.07 8.75
N VAL A 415 18.49 7.52 7.82
CA VAL A 415 17.07 7.88 7.63
C VAL A 415 16.21 7.65 8.88
N VAL A 416 16.67 6.84 9.85
CA VAL A 416 15.96 6.66 11.13
C VAL A 416 15.77 8.00 11.87
N LEU A 417 16.66 8.96 11.67
CA LEU A 417 16.59 10.29 12.28
C LEU A 417 15.38 11.11 11.80
N ASP A 418 14.85 10.82 10.60
CA ASP A 418 13.59 11.42 10.14
C ASP A 418 12.41 11.02 11.03
N ALA A 419 12.47 9.86 11.69
CA ALA A 419 11.42 9.40 12.61
C ALA A 419 11.64 9.94 14.03
N VAL A 420 12.89 9.93 14.51
CA VAL A 420 13.28 10.30 15.89
C VAL A 420 12.71 11.66 16.30
N ASN A 421 12.85 12.68 15.44
CA ASN A 421 12.41 14.05 15.74
C ASN A 421 10.89 14.24 15.74
N HIS A 422 10.12 13.20 15.40
CA HIS A 422 8.67 13.25 15.25
C HIS A 422 7.96 12.24 16.15
N ILE A 423 8.68 11.59 17.06
CA ILE A 423 8.09 10.77 18.12
C ILE A 423 7.89 11.66 19.35
N ASP A 424 6.81 11.43 20.08
CA ASP A 424 6.43 12.18 21.28
C ASP A 424 7.28 11.81 22.51
N ASN A 425 8.61 11.88 22.35
CA ASN A 425 9.65 11.60 23.34
C ASN A 425 10.93 12.40 22.99
N PRO A 426 11.82 12.67 23.96
CA PRO A 426 13.14 13.25 23.66
C PRO A 426 13.92 12.41 22.63
N PRO A 427 14.71 13.04 21.73
CA PRO A 427 15.39 12.32 20.63
C PRO A 427 16.17 11.07 21.06
N ASP A 428 16.93 11.15 22.16
CA ASP A 428 17.69 9.99 22.67
C ASP A 428 16.77 8.85 23.13
N THR A 429 15.65 9.18 23.78
CA THR A 429 14.64 8.19 24.21
C THR A 429 13.94 7.59 23.00
N ALA A 430 13.54 8.41 22.03
CA ALA A 430 12.92 7.95 20.79
C ALA A 430 13.85 7.02 20.00
N MET A 431 15.16 7.32 19.94
CA MET A 431 16.14 6.46 19.28
C MET A 431 16.31 5.12 19.99
N VAL A 432 16.33 5.09 21.34
CA VAL A 432 16.34 3.85 22.12
C VAL A 432 15.08 3.04 21.90
N MET A 433 13.90 3.67 21.85
CA MET A 433 12.63 2.99 21.55
C MET A 433 12.62 2.36 20.15
N ILE A 434 13.15 3.06 19.14
CA ILE A 434 13.30 2.51 17.79
C ILE A 434 14.28 1.34 17.79
N ALA A 435 15.42 1.47 18.49
CA ALA A 435 16.40 0.40 18.57
C ALA A 435 15.81 -0.85 19.23
N ASP A 436 15.05 -0.70 20.32
CA ASP A 436 14.36 -1.80 20.99
C ASP A 436 13.33 -2.49 20.08
N LEU A 437 12.51 -1.70 19.37
CA LEU A 437 11.56 -2.21 18.38
C LEU A 437 12.26 -3.07 17.30
N LEU A 438 13.33 -2.55 16.71
CA LEU A 438 14.08 -3.25 15.68
C LEU A 438 14.80 -4.47 16.26
N ASN A 439 15.32 -4.40 17.49
CA ASN A 439 15.93 -5.54 18.18
C ASN A 439 14.94 -6.69 18.36
N ARG A 440 13.72 -6.40 18.84
CA ARG A 440 12.65 -7.41 19.00
C ARG A 440 12.27 -8.02 17.65
N HIS A 441 12.14 -7.19 16.62
CA HIS A 441 11.87 -7.65 15.27
C HIS A 441 12.98 -8.56 14.71
N GLY A 442 14.24 -8.12 14.83
CA GLY A 442 15.42 -8.86 14.42
C GLY A 442 15.45 -10.24 15.06
N LYS A 443 15.30 -10.31 16.40
CA LYS A 443 15.24 -11.56 17.16
C LYS A 443 14.12 -12.48 16.69
N ALA A 444 12.92 -11.95 16.41
CA ALA A 444 11.80 -12.76 15.92
C ALA A 444 12.16 -13.45 14.60
N VAL A 445 12.67 -12.71 13.62
CA VAL A 445 13.04 -13.22 12.29
C VAL A 445 14.26 -14.16 12.36
N THR A 446 15.33 -13.79 13.07
CA THR A 446 16.54 -14.60 13.17
C THR A 446 16.30 -15.90 13.94
N SER A 447 15.41 -15.90 14.94
CA SER A 447 15.02 -17.12 15.64
C SER A 447 14.33 -18.13 14.73
N VAL A 448 13.48 -17.66 13.81
CA VAL A 448 12.83 -18.51 12.81
C VAL A 448 13.88 -19.12 11.89
N MET A 449 14.78 -18.30 11.33
CA MET A 449 15.83 -18.78 10.44
C MET A 449 16.77 -19.77 11.13
N ARG A 450 17.14 -19.52 12.39
CA ARG A 450 17.97 -20.42 13.20
C ARG A 450 17.29 -21.78 13.40
N ARG A 451 16.03 -21.80 13.84
CA ARG A 451 15.25 -23.06 13.98
C ARG A 451 15.13 -23.81 12.66
N THR A 452 14.87 -23.11 11.56
CA THR A 452 14.76 -23.71 10.23
C THR A 452 16.07 -24.40 9.82
N LEU A 453 17.21 -23.74 10.00
CA LEU A 453 18.52 -24.28 9.63
C LEU A 453 19.09 -25.31 10.62
N GLU A 454 18.63 -25.32 11.87
CA GLU A 454 18.91 -26.39 12.84
C GLU A 454 18.13 -27.66 12.50
N SER A 455 16.90 -27.52 11.97
CA SER A 455 16.06 -28.67 11.63
C SER A 455 16.45 -29.38 10.35
N LYS A 456 17.10 -28.67 9.42
CA LYS A 456 17.39 -29.15 8.06
C LYS A 456 18.59 -28.40 7.51
N SER A 457 19.54 -29.13 6.90
CA SER A 457 20.74 -28.49 6.36
C SER A 457 20.38 -27.63 5.14
N PRO A 458 21.13 -26.53 4.86
CA PRO A 458 20.87 -25.68 3.71
C PRO A 458 20.79 -26.46 2.38
N GLY A 459 21.55 -27.55 2.23
CA GLY A 459 21.59 -28.39 1.03
C GLY A 459 20.30 -29.13 0.71
N GLU A 460 19.44 -29.34 1.69
CA GLU A 460 18.22 -30.10 1.52
C GLU A 460 17.02 -29.21 1.12
N PHE A 461 17.18 -27.88 1.18
CA PHE A 461 16.17 -26.94 0.70
C PHE A 461 16.28 -26.74 -0.81
N PRO A 462 15.16 -26.48 -1.52
CA PRO A 462 15.19 -26.24 -2.96
C PRO A 462 16.15 -25.11 -3.34
N GLU A 463 16.75 -25.23 -4.52
CA GLU A 463 17.61 -24.17 -5.03
C GLU A 463 16.88 -22.84 -5.07
N GLN A 464 17.59 -21.77 -4.70
CA GLN A 464 17.04 -20.41 -4.67
C GLN A 464 15.88 -20.19 -3.69
N SER A 465 15.60 -21.13 -2.79
CA SER A 465 14.75 -20.90 -1.61
C SER A 465 15.46 -20.03 -0.58
N LEU A 466 14.72 -19.36 0.28
CA LEU A 466 15.29 -18.45 1.27
C LEU A 466 16.28 -19.15 2.23
N PRO A 467 15.97 -20.33 2.83
CA PRO A 467 16.93 -21.03 3.70
C PRO A 467 18.19 -21.48 2.97
N ARG A 468 18.07 -21.98 1.72
CA ARG A 468 19.21 -22.37 0.88
C ARG A 468 20.15 -21.19 0.65
N LEU A 469 19.59 -20.06 0.23
CA LEU A 469 20.35 -18.86 -0.12
C LEU A 469 21.00 -18.23 1.13
N TYR A 470 20.25 -18.10 2.22
CA TYR A 470 20.77 -17.55 3.46
C TYR A 470 21.83 -18.45 4.10
N GLY A 471 21.61 -19.77 4.12
CA GLY A 471 22.59 -20.73 4.63
C GLY A 471 23.89 -20.72 3.83
N ALA A 472 23.83 -20.67 2.50
CA ALA A 472 25.02 -20.55 1.66
C ALA A 472 25.80 -19.26 1.94
N MET A 473 25.10 -18.14 2.14
CA MET A 473 25.71 -16.86 2.52
C MET A 473 26.40 -16.95 3.89
N GLN A 474 25.77 -17.57 4.88
CA GLN A 474 26.39 -17.78 6.20
C GLN A 474 27.64 -18.66 6.10
N SER A 475 27.57 -19.79 5.39
CA SER A 475 28.71 -20.69 5.23
C SER A 475 29.91 -19.99 4.59
N ALA A 476 29.68 -19.17 3.56
CA ALA A 476 30.72 -18.39 2.89
C ALA A 476 31.41 -17.37 3.82
N LEU A 477 30.69 -16.81 4.80
CA LEU A 477 31.26 -15.90 5.81
C LEU A 477 32.11 -16.64 6.86
N THR A 478 31.72 -17.86 7.23
CA THR A 478 32.46 -18.69 8.22
C THR A 478 33.66 -19.45 7.63
N LEU A 479 33.66 -19.75 6.33
CA LEU A 479 34.71 -20.54 5.66
C LEU A 479 35.13 -19.87 4.33
N PRO A 480 35.84 -18.73 4.37
CA PRO A 480 36.17 -17.95 3.16
C PRO A 480 37.07 -18.69 2.16
N PHE A 481 37.74 -19.78 2.58
CA PHE A 481 38.66 -20.58 1.76
C PHE A 481 38.09 -21.92 1.28
N VAL A 482 36.87 -22.28 1.66
CA VAL A 482 36.17 -23.41 1.04
C VAL A 482 35.44 -22.85 -0.17
N PRO A 483 35.84 -23.18 -1.42
CA PRO A 483 35.09 -22.74 -2.58
C PRO A 483 33.64 -23.18 -2.39
N ALA A 484 32.72 -22.22 -2.46
CA ALA A 484 31.29 -22.52 -2.49
C ALA A 484 31.09 -23.65 -3.49
N ALA A 485 30.44 -24.74 -3.06
CA ALA A 485 30.14 -25.86 -3.94
C ALA A 485 29.62 -25.27 -5.26
N SER A 486 30.33 -25.55 -6.35
CA SER A 486 29.96 -25.06 -7.67
C SER A 486 28.48 -25.33 -7.83
N VAL A 487 27.71 -24.28 -8.11
CA VAL A 487 26.31 -24.41 -8.50
C VAL A 487 26.34 -25.43 -9.62
N ASP A 488 25.87 -26.64 -9.34
CA ASP A 488 25.71 -27.65 -10.37
C ASP A 488 24.69 -27.02 -11.31
N LYS A 489 25.17 -26.58 -12.49
CA LYS A 489 24.32 -26.16 -13.60
C LYS A 489 23.62 -27.38 -14.19
N ASN A 490 23.10 -28.26 -13.34
CA ASN A 490 22.01 -29.15 -13.67
C ASN A 490 20.69 -28.41 -13.41
N GLU A 491 20.56 -27.22 -14.00
CA GLU A 491 19.29 -26.92 -14.62
C GLU A 491 19.08 -28.08 -15.60
N LYS A 492 18.22 -29.04 -15.25
CA LYS A 492 17.46 -29.70 -16.30
C LYS A 492 16.87 -28.52 -17.07
N GLN A 493 17.47 -28.17 -18.20
CA GLN A 493 16.88 -27.24 -19.14
C GLN A 493 15.51 -27.83 -19.43
N GLN A 494 14.49 -27.31 -18.75
CA GLN A 494 13.16 -27.35 -19.31
C GLN A 494 13.34 -26.60 -20.61
N LEU A 495 13.41 -27.35 -21.70
CA LEU A 495 13.36 -26.79 -23.05
C LEU A 495 12.21 -25.79 -23.02
N PRO A 496 12.47 -24.49 -23.27
CA PRO A 496 11.44 -23.49 -23.16
C PRO A 496 10.31 -23.91 -24.09
N LEU A 497 9.10 -23.98 -23.55
CA LEU A 497 7.92 -24.26 -24.35
C LEU A 497 7.78 -23.11 -25.36
N SER A 498 8.15 -23.34 -26.61
CA SER A 498 8.00 -22.36 -27.68
C SER A 498 6.55 -22.36 -28.17
N ILE A 499 6.01 -21.18 -28.45
CA ILE A 499 4.73 -21.03 -29.13
C ILE A 499 4.97 -20.20 -30.38
N GLU A 500 4.92 -20.82 -31.54
CA GLU A 500 5.05 -20.16 -32.84
C GLU A 500 3.66 -19.84 -33.38
N ILE A 501 3.48 -18.62 -33.87
CA ILE A 501 2.18 -18.11 -34.28
C ILE A 501 2.28 -17.46 -35.65
N ASP A 502 1.64 -18.07 -36.63
CA ASP A 502 1.39 -17.46 -37.93
C ASP A 502 -0.04 -16.92 -37.98
N LYS A 503 -0.13 -15.60 -37.89
CA LYS A 503 -1.40 -14.86 -37.91
C LYS A 503 -2.11 -14.96 -39.26
N ALA A 504 -1.37 -15.04 -40.36
CA ALA A 504 -1.94 -15.04 -41.71
C ALA A 504 -2.60 -16.40 -42.00
N SER A 505 -1.97 -17.49 -41.56
CA SER A 505 -2.49 -18.84 -41.78
C SER A 505 -3.35 -19.38 -40.63
N ARG A 506 -3.51 -18.61 -39.53
CA ARG A 506 -4.20 -19.01 -38.29
C ARG A 506 -3.65 -20.34 -37.75
N LEU A 507 -2.32 -20.40 -37.67
CA LEU A 507 -1.57 -21.56 -37.22
C LEU A 507 -0.83 -21.23 -35.92
N VAL A 508 -0.99 -22.09 -34.93
CA VAL A 508 -0.26 -22.03 -33.65
C VAL A 508 0.42 -23.36 -33.42
N VAL A 509 1.74 -23.35 -33.23
CA VAL A 509 2.55 -24.53 -32.92
C VAL A 509 3.11 -24.37 -31.50
N ILE A 510 2.83 -25.33 -30.62
CA ILE A 510 3.32 -25.33 -29.22
C ILE A 510 4.35 -26.46 -29.07
N GLY A 511 5.61 -26.08 -28.89
CA GLY A 511 6.76 -27.00 -28.91
C GLY A 511 6.82 -27.80 -30.21
N GLU A 512 7.25 -29.06 -30.12
CA GLU A 512 7.29 -29.98 -31.26
C GLU A 512 6.04 -30.88 -31.39
N HIS A 513 5.04 -30.70 -30.52
CA HIS A 513 4.02 -31.73 -30.30
C HIS A 513 2.58 -31.31 -30.58
N VAL A 514 2.29 -30.01 -30.64
CA VAL A 514 0.90 -29.53 -30.79
C VAL A 514 0.81 -28.53 -31.93
N GLU A 515 0.06 -28.89 -32.97
CA GLU A 515 -0.29 -28.02 -34.09
C GLU A 515 -1.79 -27.70 -34.05
N LEU A 516 -2.13 -26.41 -33.92
CA LEU A 516 -3.50 -25.90 -33.94
C LEU A 516 -3.69 -25.03 -35.17
N LYS A 517 -4.53 -25.49 -36.10
CA LYS A 517 -4.72 -24.83 -37.39
C LYS A 517 -6.19 -24.51 -37.62
N LYS A 518 -6.49 -23.23 -37.88
CA LYS A 518 -7.82 -22.74 -38.26
C LYS A 518 -8.95 -23.21 -37.33
N ASN A 519 -8.71 -23.21 -36.03
CA ASN A 519 -9.70 -23.56 -35.01
C ASN A 519 -9.80 -22.47 -33.94
N ALA A 520 -10.89 -22.50 -33.16
CA ALA A 520 -11.17 -21.48 -32.13
C ALA A 520 -10.03 -21.35 -31.09
N THR A 521 -9.34 -22.46 -30.80
CA THR A 521 -8.18 -22.45 -29.88
C THR A 521 -7.00 -21.68 -30.47
N ALA A 522 -6.72 -21.84 -31.78
CA ALA A 522 -5.69 -21.10 -32.48
C ALA A 522 -6.00 -19.60 -32.51
N ASP A 523 -7.26 -19.22 -32.76
CA ASP A 523 -7.69 -17.81 -32.75
C ASP A 523 -7.52 -17.18 -31.37
N LEU A 524 -7.96 -17.89 -30.34
CA LEU A 524 -7.80 -17.48 -28.94
C LEU A 524 -6.32 -17.26 -28.60
N LEU A 525 -5.46 -18.23 -28.94
CA LEU A 525 -4.02 -18.14 -28.67
C LEU A 525 -3.35 -17.01 -29.45
N VAL A 526 -3.77 -16.73 -30.68
CA VAL A 526 -3.29 -15.58 -31.46
C VAL A 526 -3.61 -14.26 -30.76
N VAL A 527 -4.84 -14.10 -30.23
CA VAL A 527 -5.25 -12.88 -29.51
C VAL A 527 -4.47 -12.74 -28.19
N LEU A 528 -4.39 -13.81 -27.41
CA LEU A 528 -3.66 -13.80 -26.13
C LEU A 528 -2.16 -13.53 -26.34
N ALA A 529 -1.55 -14.10 -27.37
CA ALA A 529 -0.14 -13.89 -27.66
C ALA A 529 0.16 -12.47 -28.17
N GLN A 530 -0.76 -11.83 -28.90
CA GLN A 530 -0.61 -10.42 -29.26
C GLN A 530 -0.54 -9.54 -28.01
N GLU A 531 -1.42 -9.79 -27.05
CA GLU A 531 -1.46 -9.04 -25.81
C GLU A 531 -0.23 -9.32 -24.93
N TRP A 532 0.21 -10.58 -24.91
CA TRP A 532 1.45 -10.99 -24.26
C TRP A 532 2.66 -10.30 -24.87
N LEU A 533 2.80 -10.29 -26.21
CA LEU A 533 3.91 -9.65 -26.92
C LEU A 533 3.90 -8.13 -26.73
N ARG A 534 2.72 -7.51 -26.70
CA ARG A 534 2.56 -6.08 -26.39
C ARG A 534 3.06 -5.78 -24.97
N SER A 535 2.59 -6.55 -23.99
CA SER A 535 3.00 -6.40 -22.59
C SER A 535 4.50 -6.63 -22.41
N ALA A 536 5.06 -7.65 -23.05
CA ALA A 536 6.49 -7.92 -23.05
C ALA A 536 7.30 -6.79 -23.72
N GLY A 537 6.80 -6.23 -24.83
CA GLY A 537 7.40 -5.08 -25.51
C GLY A 537 7.35 -3.77 -24.70
N GLU A 538 6.37 -3.66 -23.79
CA GLU A 538 6.29 -2.58 -22.80
C GLU A 538 7.20 -2.82 -21.58
N GLY A 539 7.92 -3.95 -21.53
CA GLY A 539 8.81 -4.32 -20.43
C GLY A 539 8.05 -4.73 -19.16
N LEU A 540 6.79 -5.14 -19.28
CA LEU A 540 6.01 -5.64 -18.17
C LEU A 540 6.45 -7.07 -17.83
N GLU A 541 6.48 -7.40 -16.54
CA GLU A 541 6.69 -8.78 -16.08
C GLU A 541 5.46 -9.65 -16.41
N PRO A 542 5.56 -10.98 -16.57
CA PRO A 542 4.43 -11.84 -16.94
C PRO A 542 3.19 -11.70 -16.05
N MET A 543 3.39 -11.37 -14.76
CA MET A 543 2.30 -11.13 -13.80
C MET A 543 1.66 -9.74 -13.94
N ASP A 544 2.33 -8.82 -14.61
CA ASP A 544 1.89 -7.45 -14.89
C ASP A 544 1.39 -7.28 -16.33
N HIS A 545 1.44 -8.35 -17.13
CA HIS A 545 0.89 -8.37 -18.49
C HIS A 545 -0.58 -7.98 -18.48
N HIS A 546 -0.97 -7.22 -19.48
CA HIS A 546 -2.36 -6.81 -19.67
C HIS A 546 -3.25 -8.05 -19.84
N CYS A 547 -4.37 -8.04 -19.14
CA CYS A 547 -5.39 -9.07 -19.31
C CYS A 547 -6.36 -8.68 -20.42
N VAL A 548 -6.70 -9.61 -21.31
CA VAL A 548 -7.77 -9.43 -22.30
C VAL A 548 -9.12 -9.69 -21.62
N LYS A 549 -10.11 -8.81 -21.83
CA LYS A 549 -11.46 -9.03 -21.28
C LYS A 549 -12.13 -10.20 -21.98
N SER A 550 -12.87 -11.01 -21.23
CA SER A 550 -13.58 -12.17 -21.78
C SER A 550 -14.55 -11.83 -22.93
N GLY A 551 -15.19 -10.65 -22.92
CA GLY A 551 -16.05 -10.21 -24.02
C GLY A 551 -15.29 -9.92 -25.32
N GLU A 552 -14.05 -9.40 -25.22
CA GLU A 552 -13.19 -9.10 -26.38
C GLU A 552 -12.61 -10.37 -27.03
N LEU A 553 -12.68 -11.51 -26.31
CA LEU A 553 -12.30 -12.83 -26.81
C LEU A 553 -13.44 -13.54 -27.57
N VAL A 554 -14.67 -13.05 -27.48
CA VAL A 554 -15.87 -13.66 -28.11
C VAL A 554 -16.25 -12.96 -29.42
N GLU A 555 -15.81 -11.71 -29.61
CA GLU A 555 -16.10 -10.89 -30.81
C GLU A 555 -15.04 -10.99 -31.93
N LYS A 556 -13.94 -11.72 -31.69
CA LYS A 556 -12.85 -11.98 -32.65
C LYS A 556 -12.69 -13.47 -32.89
#